data_AF-A0A814T333-F1
#
_entry.id   AF-A0A814T333-F1
#
_cell.length_a   1.000
_cell.length_b   1.000
_cell.length_c   1.000
_cell.angle_alpha   90.00
_cell.angle_beta   90.00
_cell.angle_gamma   90.00
#
_symmetry.space_group_name_H-M   'P 1'
#
loop_
_entity.id
_entity.type
_entity.pdbx_description
1 polymer ?
#
loop_
_entity_poly.entity_id
_entity_poly.type
_entity_poly.pdbx_seq_one_letter_code
_entity_poly.pdbx_strand_id
1 'polypeptide(L)'
;MPTGGTTMDDKGFIYLMDLERQAIWQQDINNNGSWKLIVQDERIIWGDASDVSADGYLYVPMSQNNRIPSFNNGTNQVERPFKIYKIKINSASSIIILNMILFLMNLCKKRKRHDQILCFISSVMEVDQCCRLIDEISRATIVAYPLVQSQHPNVQQENIEHGTVFFSTTVAETSLTFPSFKYVVDTGMINTPIYDIESKRTILKEVRAAQSTIKQRLGRLGRTQSGEYYSVYSFKVDDLLYPNPQICQSDLMNNEFSLRKSPLQKGLDYMKTFLPAKLSQQSIDTTIQQLKQLG
;
A
#
# COMPACT_ATOMS: atom_id res chain seq x y z
N MET A 1 -16.71 -1.68 -24.51
CA MET A 1 -17.88 -2.11 -23.70
C MET A 1 -18.53 -0.85 -23.19
N PRO A 2 -19.86 -0.69 -23.27
CA PRO A 2 -20.54 0.44 -22.64
C PRO A 2 -20.31 0.37 -21.13
N THR A 3 -19.67 1.40 -20.58
CA THR A 3 -19.35 1.48 -19.16
C THR A 3 -20.37 2.32 -18.43
N GLY A 4 -20.77 1.85 -17.26
CA GLY A 4 -21.55 2.62 -16.29
C GLY A 4 -20.65 3.39 -15.34
N GLY A 5 -21.05 3.43 -14.06
CA GLY A 5 -20.23 3.96 -12.98
C GLY A 5 -18.82 3.38 -12.98
N THR A 6 -17.84 4.25 -12.82
CA THR A 6 -16.43 3.91 -12.72
C THR A 6 -15.83 4.60 -11.50
N THR A 7 -14.99 3.89 -10.77
CA THR A 7 -14.23 4.45 -9.65
C THR A 7 -12.86 3.79 -9.57
N MET A 8 -11.95 4.35 -8.78
CA MET A 8 -10.61 3.84 -8.59
C MET A 8 -10.29 3.82 -7.09
N ASP A 9 -9.63 2.77 -6.62
CA ASP A 9 -9.08 2.77 -5.26
C ASP A 9 -7.69 3.43 -5.20
N ASP A 10 -7.23 3.65 -3.98
CA ASP A 10 -5.91 4.22 -3.67
C ASP A 10 -4.73 3.32 -4.08
N LYS A 11 -5.01 2.09 -4.53
CA LYS A 11 -4.01 1.11 -5.00
C LYS A 11 -3.93 1.06 -6.53
N GLY A 12 -4.69 1.88 -7.24
CA GLY A 12 -4.69 1.94 -8.70
C GLY A 12 -5.52 0.83 -9.35
N PHE A 13 -6.44 0.19 -8.62
CA PHE A 13 -7.44 -0.66 -9.25
C PHE A 13 -8.63 0.19 -9.70
N ILE A 14 -8.94 0.15 -10.99
CA ILE A 14 -10.15 0.74 -11.55
C ILE A 14 -11.27 -0.29 -11.47
N TYR A 15 -12.39 0.08 -10.88
CA TYR A 15 -13.62 -0.70 -10.90
C TYR A 15 -14.58 -0.06 -11.89
N LEU A 16 -15.00 -0.80 -12.90
CA LEU A 16 -15.97 -0.36 -13.89
C LEU A 16 -17.14 -1.32 -13.97
N MET A 17 -18.32 -0.73 -14.12
CA MET A 17 -19.51 -1.47 -14.45
C MET A 17 -19.60 -1.71 -15.96
N ASP A 18 -19.76 -2.97 -16.34
CA ASP A 18 -20.14 -3.41 -17.67
C ASP A 18 -21.66 -3.49 -17.74
N LEU A 19 -22.25 -2.53 -18.44
CA LEU A 19 -23.70 -2.36 -18.54
C LEU A 19 -24.37 -3.49 -19.32
N GLU A 20 -23.65 -4.13 -20.24
CA GLU A 20 -24.19 -5.19 -21.10
C GLU A 20 -24.15 -6.53 -20.39
N ARG A 21 -23.03 -6.83 -19.70
CA ARG A 21 -22.83 -8.14 -19.05
C ARG A 21 -23.35 -8.20 -17.62
N GLN A 22 -23.88 -7.10 -17.09
CA GLN A 22 -24.32 -6.96 -15.70
C GLN A 22 -23.21 -7.38 -14.73
N ALA A 23 -22.02 -6.86 -15.01
CA ALA A 23 -20.79 -7.26 -14.36
C ALA A 23 -20.02 -6.04 -13.87
N ILE A 24 -19.19 -6.24 -12.84
CA ILE A 24 -18.19 -5.27 -12.43
C ILE A 24 -16.81 -5.90 -12.64
N TRP A 25 -15.98 -5.18 -13.37
CA TRP A 25 -14.62 -5.56 -13.67
C TRP A 25 -13.66 -4.68 -12.88
N GLN A 26 -12.56 -5.28 -12.46
CA GLN A 26 -11.40 -4.62 -11.91
C GLN A 26 -10.30 -4.60 -12.95
N GLN A 27 -9.68 -3.45 -13.17
CA GLN A 27 -8.50 -3.29 -13.99
C GLN A 27 -7.33 -2.84 -13.11
N ASP A 28 -6.22 -3.57 -13.14
CA ASP A 28 -4.99 -3.19 -12.46
C ASP A 28 -4.12 -2.32 -13.37
N ILE A 29 -4.09 -1.01 -13.12
CA ILE A 29 -3.30 -0.08 -13.95
C ILE A 29 -1.79 -0.25 -13.75
N ASN A 30 -1.37 -0.86 -12.63
CA ASN A 30 0.03 -1.08 -12.30
C ASN A 30 0.58 -2.39 -12.91
N ASN A 31 -0.30 -3.24 -13.45
CA ASN A 31 0.04 -4.53 -14.05
C ASN A 31 -0.50 -4.65 -15.48
N ASN A 32 -0.02 -3.78 -16.37
CA ASN A 32 -0.36 -3.73 -17.81
C ASN A 32 -1.86 -3.66 -18.10
N GLY A 33 -2.66 -3.11 -17.17
CA GLY A 33 -4.11 -3.04 -17.33
C GLY A 33 -4.79 -4.40 -17.29
N SER A 34 -4.24 -5.39 -16.58
CA SER A 34 -4.83 -6.72 -16.45
C SER A 34 -6.24 -6.65 -15.86
N TRP A 35 -7.13 -7.50 -16.37
CA TRP A 35 -8.56 -7.49 -16.07
C TRP A 35 -8.97 -8.66 -15.19
N LYS A 36 -9.81 -8.40 -14.20
CA LYS A 36 -10.38 -9.40 -13.29
C LYS A 36 -11.88 -9.16 -13.12
N LEU A 37 -12.68 -10.21 -13.27
CA LEU A 37 -14.10 -10.16 -12.95
C LEU A 37 -14.27 -10.13 -11.41
N ILE A 38 -14.97 -9.12 -10.89
CA ILE A 38 -15.28 -9.00 -9.46
C ILE A 38 -16.62 -9.67 -9.14
N VAL A 39 -17.64 -9.35 -9.94
CA VAL A 39 -18.98 -9.91 -9.78
C VAL A 39 -19.71 -9.85 -11.12
N GLN A 40 -20.56 -10.84 -11.37
CA GLN A 40 -21.54 -10.84 -12.46
C GLN A 40 -22.85 -11.34 -11.89
N ASP A 41 -23.90 -10.52 -11.97
CA ASP A 41 -25.18 -10.80 -11.34
C ASP A 41 -26.29 -9.99 -12.02
N GLU A 42 -27.42 -10.63 -12.34
CA GLU A 42 -28.56 -10.01 -13.02
C GLU A 42 -29.15 -8.79 -12.27
N ARG A 43 -28.89 -8.71 -10.97
CA ARG A 43 -29.34 -7.60 -10.12
C ARG A 43 -28.50 -6.34 -10.31
N ILE A 44 -27.33 -6.43 -10.95
CA ILE A 44 -26.45 -5.31 -11.26
C ILE A 44 -26.99 -4.61 -12.52
N ILE A 45 -27.80 -3.59 -12.31
CA ILE A 45 -28.55 -2.91 -13.38
C ILE A 45 -28.18 -1.44 -13.39
N TRP A 46 -27.47 -1.04 -14.46
CA TRP A 46 -27.06 0.33 -14.78
C TRP A 46 -26.78 1.17 -13.54
N GLY A 47 -25.83 0.70 -12.72
CA GLY A 47 -25.29 1.42 -11.59
C GLY A 47 -24.38 2.55 -12.01
N ASP A 48 -24.36 3.60 -11.19
CA ASP A 48 -23.59 4.82 -11.43
C ASP A 48 -23.05 5.34 -10.09
N ALA A 49 -22.13 6.31 -10.09
CA ALA A 49 -21.58 6.93 -8.87
C ALA A 49 -21.08 5.90 -7.84
N SER A 50 -20.43 4.83 -8.31
CA SER A 50 -19.79 3.84 -7.45
C SER A 50 -18.63 4.46 -6.68
N ASP A 51 -18.40 4.00 -5.45
CA ASP A 51 -17.27 4.46 -4.65
C ASP A 51 -16.64 3.32 -3.84
N VAL A 52 -15.32 3.42 -3.62
CA VAL A 52 -14.56 2.48 -2.82
C VAL A 52 -14.41 3.05 -1.42
N SER A 53 -14.89 2.29 -0.43
CA SER A 53 -14.70 2.64 0.97
C SER A 53 -13.43 2.04 1.52
N ALA A 54 -12.87 2.69 2.53
CA ALA A 54 -11.70 2.24 3.28
C ALA A 54 -11.91 0.87 3.96
N ASP A 55 -13.16 0.41 4.13
CA ASP A 55 -13.48 -0.91 4.66
C ASP A 55 -13.22 -2.07 3.67
N GLY A 56 -12.75 -1.77 2.45
CA GLY A 56 -12.44 -2.77 1.42
C GLY A 56 -13.68 -3.23 0.64
N TYR A 57 -14.69 -2.37 0.56
CA TYR A 57 -15.90 -2.64 -0.21
C TYR A 57 -16.14 -1.55 -1.27
N LEU A 58 -16.65 -2.00 -2.40
CA LEU A 58 -17.21 -1.17 -3.45
C LEU A 58 -18.70 -1.00 -3.19
N TYR A 59 -19.16 0.23 -3.09
CA TYR A 59 -20.57 0.58 -2.97
C TYR A 59 -21.07 1.05 -4.33
N VAL A 60 -22.11 0.41 -4.85
CA VAL A 60 -22.66 0.73 -6.17
C VAL A 60 -24.15 1.00 -6.05
N PRO A 61 -24.59 2.26 -6.15
CA PRO A 61 -26.00 2.58 -6.25
C PRO A 61 -26.56 2.14 -7.61
N MET A 62 -27.65 1.38 -7.58
CA MET A 62 -28.36 0.95 -8.79
C MET A 62 -29.34 2.05 -9.21
N SER A 63 -28.87 2.98 -10.04
CA SER A 63 -29.71 4.08 -10.53
C SER A 63 -30.82 3.59 -11.47
N GLN A 64 -30.67 2.40 -12.07
CA GLN A 64 -31.66 1.80 -12.97
C GLN A 64 -31.98 2.71 -14.16
N ASN A 65 -30.98 3.45 -14.66
CA ASN A 65 -31.16 4.41 -15.76
C ASN A 65 -31.73 3.78 -17.05
N ASN A 66 -31.51 2.48 -17.28
CA ASN A 66 -32.14 1.75 -18.39
C ASN A 66 -33.66 1.60 -18.26
N ARG A 67 -34.22 1.75 -17.05
CA ARG A 67 -35.65 1.55 -16.76
C ARG A 67 -36.47 2.83 -16.77
N ILE A 68 -35.83 3.99 -16.97
CA ILE A 68 -36.56 5.27 -17.06
C ILE A 68 -37.17 5.45 -18.47
N PRO A 69 -38.24 6.26 -18.61
CA PRO A 69 -38.96 6.43 -19.88
C PRO A 69 -38.10 6.77 -21.10
N SER A 70 -37.04 7.57 -20.92
CA SER A 70 -36.15 7.98 -22.02
C SER A 70 -35.36 6.82 -22.63
N PHE A 71 -35.18 5.72 -21.89
CA PHE A 71 -34.46 4.52 -22.34
C PHE A 71 -35.37 3.31 -22.54
N ASN A 72 -36.69 3.47 -22.35
CA ASN A 72 -37.62 2.35 -22.31
C ASN A 72 -38.96 2.68 -22.97
N ASN A 73 -38.92 3.16 -24.22
CA ASN A 73 -40.10 3.43 -25.06
C ASN A 73 -41.20 4.26 -24.35
N GLY A 74 -40.80 5.26 -23.56
CA GLY A 74 -41.73 6.11 -22.82
C GLY A 74 -42.36 5.49 -21.57
N THR A 75 -42.02 4.24 -21.23
CA THR A 75 -42.59 3.53 -20.07
C THR A 75 -41.62 3.54 -18.90
N ASN A 76 -42.10 3.90 -17.70
CA ASN A 76 -41.30 3.84 -16.49
C ASN A 76 -41.36 2.45 -15.86
N GLN A 77 -40.21 1.78 -15.74
CA GLN A 77 -40.05 0.46 -15.13
C GLN A 77 -39.14 0.48 -13.89
N VAL A 78 -38.84 1.65 -13.32
CA VAL A 78 -37.97 1.76 -12.14
C VAL A 78 -38.61 1.06 -10.94
N GLU A 79 -37.87 0.17 -10.31
CA GLU A 79 -38.31 -0.52 -9.10
C GLU A 79 -37.79 0.21 -7.86
N ARG A 80 -38.69 0.48 -6.92
CA ARG A 80 -38.38 1.09 -5.62
C ARG A 80 -38.50 0.05 -4.49
N PRO A 81 -37.71 0.17 -3.40
CA PRO A 81 -36.70 1.21 -3.16
C PRO A 81 -35.45 1.01 -4.03
N PHE A 82 -34.72 2.12 -4.28
CA PHE A 82 -33.39 2.03 -4.89
C PHE A 82 -32.46 1.22 -3.98
N LYS A 83 -31.60 0.41 -4.60
CA LYS A 83 -30.68 -0.47 -3.89
C LYS A 83 -29.26 0.04 -4.06
N ILE A 84 -28.48 -0.05 -2.99
CA ILE A 84 -27.03 0.12 -3.03
C ILE A 84 -26.44 -1.24 -2.72
N TYR A 85 -25.65 -1.79 -3.64
CA TYR A 85 -24.96 -3.03 -3.40
C TYR A 85 -23.59 -2.76 -2.77
N LYS A 86 -23.31 -3.46 -1.68
CA LYS A 86 -22.01 -3.52 -1.02
C LYS A 86 -21.28 -4.77 -1.51
N ILE A 87 -20.24 -4.58 -2.30
CA ILE A 87 -19.50 -5.66 -2.96
C ILE A 87 -18.09 -5.73 -2.35
N LYS A 88 -17.70 -6.91 -1.87
CA LYS A 88 -16.37 -7.09 -1.28
C LYS A 88 -15.31 -7.09 -2.37
N ILE A 89 -14.40 -6.13 -2.32
CA ILE A 89 -13.26 -6.06 -3.23
C ILE A 89 -12.03 -6.50 -2.44
N ASN A 90 -11.69 -7.78 -2.54
CA ASN A 90 -10.55 -8.36 -1.84
C ASN A 90 -9.25 -7.72 -2.36
N SER A 91 -8.80 -6.64 -1.72
CA SER A 91 -7.38 -6.28 -1.78
C SER A 91 -6.65 -7.25 -0.84
N ALA A 92 -5.53 -7.83 -1.29
CA ALA A 92 -4.73 -8.74 -0.46
C ALA A 92 -4.32 -8.07 0.86
N SER A 93 -4.06 -6.76 0.83
CA SER A 93 -3.71 -5.97 2.01
C SER A 93 -4.89 -5.85 3.01
N SER A 94 -6.15 -5.82 2.57
CA SER A 94 -7.31 -5.82 3.49
C SER A 94 -7.41 -7.09 4.35
N ILE A 95 -7.04 -8.25 3.79
CA ILE A 95 -7.01 -9.52 4.53
C ILE A 95 -5.85 -9.53 5.54
N ILE A 96 -4.67 -9.04 5.13
CA ILE A 96 -3.48 -8.96 5.99
C ILE A 96 -3.74 -8.04 7.19
N ILE A 97 -4.35 -6.86 6.97
CA ILE A 97 -4.72 -5.92 8.03
C ILE A 97 -5.69 -6.59 9.01
N LEU A 98 -6.76 -7.22 8.53
CA LEU A 98 -7.71 -7.91 9.42
C LEU A 98 -7.04 -9.03 10.23
N ASN A 99 -6.19 -9.84 9.60
CA ASN A 99 -5.44 -10.89 10.29
C ASN A 99 -4.51 -10.31 11.36
N MET A 100 -3.83 -9.21 11.06
CA MET A 100 -2.98 -8.50 12.01
C MET A 100 -3.79 -7.97 13.19
N ILE A 101 -4.94 -7.33 12.96
CA ILE A 101 -5.79 -6.79 14.02
C ILE A 101 -6.31 -7.91 14.92
N LEU A 102 -6.83 -8.99 14.34
CA LEU A 102 -7.31 -10.15 15.11
C LEU A 102 -6.19 -10.80 15.94
N PHE A 103 -4.99 -10.92 15.35
CA PHE A 103 -3.82 -11.41 16.06
C PHE A 103 -3.45 -10.49 17.24
N LEU A 104 -3.40 -9.18 17.00
CA LEU A 104 -3.07 -8.18 18.02
C LEU A 104 -4.08 -8.18 19.17
N MET A 105 -5.37 -8.33 18.89
CA MET A 105 -6.38 -8.46 19.95
C MET A 105 -6.10 -9.66 20.86
N ASN A 106 -5.67 -10.79 20.28
CA ASN A 106 -5.35 -11.99 21.05
C ASN A 106 -4.04 -11.82 21.84
N LEU A 107 -3.02 -11.23 21.22
CA LEU A 107 -1.74 -10.93 21.88
C LEU A 107 -1.92 -9.95 23.05
N CYS A 108 -2.72 -8.89 22.86
CA CYS A 108 -3.05 -7.90 23.89
C CYS A 108 -3.75 -8.51 25.10
N LYS A 109 -4.54 -9.58 24.93
CA LYS A 109 -5.17 -10.31 26.05
C LYS A 109 -4.19 -11.14 26.86
N LYS A 110 -3.08 -11.59 26.25
CA LYS A 110 -2.11 -12.51 26.86
C LYS A 110 -0.89 -11.81 27.46
N ARG A 111 -0.50 -10.65 26.90
CA ARG A 111 0.68 -9.91 27.34
C ARG A 111 0.50 -9.19 28.67
N LYS A 112 1.60 -8.75 29.29
CA LYS A 112 1.56 -7.81 30.41
C LYS A 112 1.21 -6.41 29.90
N ARG A 113 0.55 -5.60 30.74
CA ARG A 113 0.07 -4.26 30.36
C ARG A 113 1.18 -3.30 29.90
N HIS A 114 2.40 -3.44 30.42
CA HIS A 114 3.55 -2.60 30.07
C HIS A 114 4.37 -3.14 28.89
N ASP A 115 4.04 -4.32 28.36
CA ASP A 115 4.78 -4.88 27.24
C ASP A 115 4.41 -4.17 25.93
N GLN A 116 5.35 -3.43 25.35
CA GLN A 116 5.13 -2.71 24.10
C GLN A 116 5.18 -3.65 22.88
N ILE A 117 4.24 -3.45 21.94
CA ILE A 117 4.17 -4.14 20.64
C ILE A 117 4.46 -3.12 19.53
N LEU A 118 5.37 -3.47 18.61
CA LEU A 118 5.58 -2.75 17.35
C LEU A 118 5.06 -3.58 16.17
N CYS A 119 4.23 -2.98 15.34
CA CYS A 119 3.66 -3.60 14.15
C CYS A 119 4.23 -2.96 12.89
N PHE A 120 4.83 -3.76 12.01
CA PHE A 120 5.33 -3.30 10.72
C PHE A 120 4.31 -3.55 9.61
N ILE A 121 3.97 -2.49 8.88
CA ILE A 121 3.04 -2.50 7.75
C ILE A 121 3.58 -1.64 6.59
N SER A 122 3.01 -1.77 5.39
CA SER A 122 3.66 -1.28 4.17
C SER A 122 3.50 0.22 3.93
N SER A 123 2.40 0.83 4.42
CA SER A 123 2.05 2.22 4.09
C SER A 123 1.52 3.03 5.29
N VAL A 124 1.62 4.36 5.20
CA VAL A 124 1.08 5.28 6.21
C VAL A 124 -0.45 5.23 6.25
N MET A 125 -1.12 5.06 5.10
CA MET A 125 -2.58 4.94 5.06
C MET A 125 -3.07 3.70 5.82
N GLU A 126 -2.36 2.58 5.67
CA GLU A 126 -2.65 1.37 6.42
C GLU A 126 -2.35 1.55 7.92
N VAL A 127 -1.39 2.42 8.29
CA VAL A 127 -1.08 2.72 9.69
C VAL A 127 -2.28 3.38 10.33
N ASP A 128 -2.79 4.44 9.69
CA ASP A 128 -3.94 5.16 10.20
C ASP A 128 -5.19 4.27 10.22
N GLN A 129 -5.35 3.40 9.22
CA GLN A 129 -6.44 2.42 9.17
C GLN A 129 -6.36 1.41 10.33
N CYS A 130 -5.18 0.83 10.58
CA CYS A 130 -5.00 -0.13 11.66
C CYS A 130 -5.24 0.50 13.03
N CYS A 131 -4.77 1.73 13.25
CA CYS A 131 -5.02 2.48 14.48
C CYS A 131 -6.53 2.69 14.71
N ARG A 132 -7.30 3.08 13.69
CA ARG A 132 -8.76 3.21 13.80
C ARG A 132 -9.46 1.87 14.04
N LEU A 133 -9.13 0.85 13.25
CA LEU A 133 -9.79 -0.45 13.33
C LEU A 133 -9.58 -1.13 14.68
N ILE A 134 -8.37 -1.09 15.25
CA ILE A 134 -8.12 -1.72 16.55
C ILE A 134 -8.86 -1.00 17.67
N ASP A 135 -8.95 0.34 17.61
CA ASP A 135 -9.70 1.14 18.57
C ASP A 135 -11.21 0.81 18.51
N GLU A 136 -11.79 0.84 17.30
CA GLU A 136 -13.21 0.53 17.08
C GLU A 136 -13.57 -0.90 17.50
N ILE A 137 -12.82 -1.90 17.02
CA ILE A 137 -13.11 -3.32 17.27
C ILE A 137 -12.88 -3.67 18.74
N SER A 138 -11.87 -3.06 19.37
CA SER A 138 -11.61 -3.24 20.80
C SER A 138 -12.54 -2.41 21.69
N ARG A 139 -13.40 -1.56 21.12
CA ARG A 139 -14.26 -0.61 21.85
C ARG A 139 -13.45 0.28 22.79
N ALA A 140 -12.38 0.88 22.26
CA ALA A 140 -11.43 1.75 22.97
C ALA A 140 -10.66 1.10 24.13
N THR A 141 -10.63 -0.23 24.20
CA THR A 141 -9.81 -0.94 25.21
C THR A 141 -8.34 -1.06 24.79
N ILE A 142 -8.06 -1.00 23.49
CA ILE A 142 -6.72 -1.01 22.92
C ILE A 142 -6.57 0.24 22.05
N VAL A 143 -5.75 1.18 22.53
CA VAL A 143 -5.34 2.36 21.75
C VAL A 143 -3.97 2.09 21.15
N ALA A 144 -3.87 2.29 19.84
CA ALA A 144 -2.62 2.16 19.09
C ALA A 144 -2.18 3.51 18.52
N TYR A 145 -0.87 3.69 18.40
CA TYR A 145 -0.27 4.94 17.99
C TYR A 145 0.49 4.78 16.67
N PRO A 146 0.33 5.73 15.73
CA PRO A 146 1.16 5.78 14.53
C PRO A 146 2.59 6.19 14.89
N LEU A 147 3.58 5.53 14.27
CA LEU A 147 4.99 5.92 14.27
C LEU A 147 5.47 6.07 12.82
N VAL A 148 5.30 7.27 12.26
CA VAL A 148 5.58 7.56 10.84
C VAL A 148 6.45 8.81 10.71
N GLN A 149 7.11 8.97 9.56
CA GLN A 149 8.14 10.00 9.36
C GLN A 149 7.57 11.42 9.37
N SER A 150 6.33 11.58 8.96
CA SER A 150 5.63 12.87 8.87
C SER A 150 5.24 13.45 10.24
N GLN A 151 5.36 12.68 11.32
CA GLN A 151 5.00 13.14 12.66
C GLN A 151 6.07 14.06 13.24
N HIS A 152 5.63 15.05 14.00
CA HIS A 152 6.53 15.92 14.77
C HIS A 152 7.27 15.09 15.85
N PRO A 153 8.59 15.28 16.05
CA PRO A 153 9.37 14.49 17.00
C PRO A 153 8.80 14.42 18.41
N ASN A 154 8.27 15.53 18.94
CA ASN A 154 7.67 15.56 20.28
C ASN A 154 6.44 14.65 20.40
N VAL A 155 5.58 14.61 19.38
CA VAL A 155 4.39 13.73 19.35
C VAL A 155 4.83 12.27 19.27
N GLN A 156 5.85 11.99 18.48
CA GLN A 156 6.41 10.65 18.38
C GLN A 156 6.99 10.18 19.72
N GLN A 157 7.72 11.05 20.42
CA GLN A 157 8.27 10.74 21.74
C GLN A 157 7.18 10.52 22.78
N GLU A 158 6.17 11.39 22.84
CA GLU A 158 5.02 11.24 23.74
C GLU A 158 4.27 9.92 23.50
N ASN A 159 4.04 9.58 22.23
CA ASN A 159 3.45 8.30 21.85
C ASN A 159 4.29 7.12 22.37
N ILE A 160 5.61 7.17 22.22
CA ILE A 160 6.51 6.10 22.67
C ILE A 160 6.50 5.95 24.20
N GLU A 161 6.48 7.08 24.93
CA GLU A 161 6.54 7.10 26.40
C GLU A 161 5.25 6.55 27.04
N HIS A 162 4.09 6.82 26.43
CA HIS A 162 2.79 6.43 27.00
C HIS A 162 2.10 5.27 26.28
N GLY A 163 2.50 4.98 25.05
CA GLY A 163 1.90 3.97 24.20
C GLY A 163 2.39 2.55 24.47
N THR A 164 1.55 1.57 24.14
CA THR A 164 1.89 0.14 24.25
C THR A 164 1.69 -0.63 22.96
N VAL A 165 1.00 -0.06 21.98
CA VAL A 165 0.78 -0.66 20.66
C VAL A 165 1.11 0.40 19.62
N PHE A 166 1.96 0.03 18.67
CA PHE A 166 2.45 0.94 17.66
C PHE A 166 2.31 0.32 16.28
N PHE A 167 1.90 1.12 15.30
CA PHE A 167 1.96 0.77 13.89
C PHE A 167 2.97 1.68 13.19
N SER A 168 3.88 1.09 12.42
CA SER A 168 4.95 1.81 11.73
C SER A 168 5.20 1.25 10.34
N THR A 169 5.81 2.09 9.51
CA THR A 169 6.42 1.71 8.24
C THR A 169 7.92 1.45 8.45
N THR A 170 8.78 1.80 7.49
CA THR A 170 10.23 1.61 7.57
C THR A 170 10.91 2.50 8.61
N VAL A 171 10.23 3.51 9.13
CA VAL A 171 10.80 4.50 10.06
C VAL A 171 11.30 3.86 11.35
N ALA A 172 10.56 2.87 11.86
CA ALA A 172 10.96 2.13 13.05
C ALA A 172 12.08 1.10 12.80
N GLU A 173 12.48 0.84 11.53
CA GLU A 173 13.53 -0.13 11.21
C GLU A 173 14.92 0.36 11.60
N THR A 174 15.21 1.64 11.39
CA THR A 174 16.56 2.22 11.48
C THR A 174 16.68 3.34 12.50
N SER A 175 15.58 3.99 12.89
CA SER A 175 15.64 5.10 13.84
C SER A 175 16.19 4.64 15.21
N LEU A 176 17.29 5.27 15.62
CA LEU A 176 18.06 4.97 16.84
C LEU A 176 17.33 5.38 18.13
N THR A 177 16.29 6.20 18.01
CA THR A 177 15.55 6.75 19.15
C THR A 177 14.43 5.85 19.67
N PHE A 178 14.13 4.72 18.99
CA PHE A 178 13.10 3.80 19.47
C PHE A 178 13.61 2.85 20.55
N PRO A 179 12.89 2.70 21.68
CA PRO A 179 13.20 1.68 22.67
C PRO A 179 13.06 0.28 22.09
N SER A 180 13.62 -0.72 22.78
CA SER A 180 13.40 -2.12 22.39
C SER A 180 12.01 -2.57 22.79
N PHE A 181 11.31 -3.17 21.85
CA PHE A 181 9.96 -3.64 22.05
C PHE A 181 9.97 -5.06 22.62
N LYS A 182 8.89 -5.42 23.32
CA LYS A 182 8.70 -6.81 23.79
C LYS A 182 8.26 -7.70 22.63
N TYR A 183 7.38 -7.18 21.77
CA TYR A 183 6.81 -7.93 20.67
C TYR A 183 6.96 -7.15 19.36
N VAL A 184 7.25 -7.86 18.29
CA VAL A 184 7.18 -7.34 16.92
C VAL A 184 6.20 -8.19 16.13
N VAL A 185 5.26 -7.55 15.43
CA VAL A 185 4.31 -8.20 14.52
C VAL A 185 4.54 -7.63 13.13
N ASP A 186 4.82 -8.48 12.14
CA ASP A 186 5.35 -8.02 10.86
C ASP A 186 4.59 -8.61 9.68
N THR A 187 4.06 -7.77 8.79
CA THR A 187 3.43 -8.22 7.54
C THR A 187 4.44 -8.71 6.52
N GLY A 188 5.71 -8.36 6.70
CA GLY A 188 6.80 -8.67 5.76
C GLY A 188 6.70 -7.91 4.43
N MET A 189 5.83 -6.90 4.37
CA MET A 189 5.65 -6.04 3.20
C MET A 189 6.26 -4.65 3.42
N ILE A 190 6.57 -3.97 2.33
CA ILE A 190 7.12 -2.61 2.30
C ILE A 190 6.68 -1.92 1.01
N ASN A 191 6.34 -0.64 1.07
CA ASN A 191 6.19 0.19 -0.13
C ASN A 191 7.53 0.80 -0.52
N THR A 192 7.97 0.51 -1.75
CA THR A 192 9.21 1.04 -2.31
C THR A 192 8.89 1.92 -3.53
N PRO A 193 9.46 3.13 -3.63
CA PRO A 193 9.36 3.93 -4.84
C PRO A 193 10.19 3.29 -5.95
N ILE A 194 9.54 3.04 -7.09
CA ILE A 194 10.16 2.48 -8.29
C ILE A 194 9.84 3.41 -9.46
N TYR A 195 10.89 3.84 -10.17
CA TYR A 195 10.76 4.58 -11.41
C TYR A 195 10.35 3.63 -12.53
N ASP A 196 9.16 3.86 -13.06
CA ASP A 196 8.68 3.15 -14.24
C ASP A 196 9.09 3.92 -15.51
N ILE A 197 9.87 3.25 -16.34
CA ILE A 197 10.46 3.81 -17.56
C ILE A 197 9.38 4.09 -18.61
N GLU A 198 8.37 3.22 -18.69
CA GLU A 198 7.31 3.31 -19.70
C GLU A 198 6.40 4.51 -19.43
N SER A 199 5.89 4.64 -18.20
CA SER A 199 5.06 5.77 -17.80
C SER A 199 5.85 7.05 -17.47
N LYS A 200 7.18 6.97 -17.38
CA LYS A 200 8.10 8.06 -16.99
C LYS A 200 7.74 8.67 -15.63
N ARG A 201 7.29 7.85 -14.68
CA ARG A 201 6.83 8.28 -13.36
C ARG A 201 7.38 7.36 -12.28
N THR A 202 7.57 7.92 -11.09
CA THR A 202 7.84 7.11 -9.90
C THR A 202 6.51 6.63 -9.33
N ILE A 203 6.37 5.32 -9.19
CA ILE A 203 5.22 4.67 -8.55
C ILE A 203 5.64 4.08 -7.21
N LEU A 204 4.73 4.02 -6.24
CA LEU A 204 4.94 3.26 -5.01
C LEU A 204 4.45 1.84 -5.24
N LYS A 205 5.36 0.87 -5.15
CA LYS A 205 5.04 -0.55 -5.30
C LYS A 205 5.15 -1.26 -3.96
N GLU A 206 4.08 -1.94 -3.58
CA GLU A 206 4.10 -2.86 -2.45
C GLU A 206 4.88 -4.12 -2.85
N VAL A 207 5.95 -4.42 -2.12
CA VAL A 207 6.82 -5.57 -2.35
C VAL A 207 7.13 -6.27 -1.03
N ARG A 208 7.65 -7.51 -1.11
CA ARG A 208 8.20 -8.18 0.06
C ARG A 208 9.43 -7.43 0.54
N ALA A 209 9.52 -7.22 1.85
CA ALA A 209 10.70 -6.65 2.47
C ALA A 209 11.90 -7.58 2.24
N ALA A 210 13.07 -6.99 1.99
CA ALA A 210 14.27 -7.78 1.77
C ALA A 210 14.74 -8.49 3.05
N GLN A 211 15.57 -9.52 2.91
CA GLN A 211 16.09 -10.28 4.05
C GLN A 211 16.76 -9.38 5.09
N SER A 212 17.54 -8.39 4.65
CA SER A 212 18.21 -7.42 5.54
C SER A 212 17.21 -6.56 6.32
N THR A 213 16.10 -6.18 5.68
CA THR A 213 15.04 -5.39 6.30
C THR A 213 14.34 -6.19 7.40
N ILE A 214 13.96 -7.44 7.12
CA ILE A 214 13.36 -8.32 8.13
C ILE A 214 14.32 -8.54 9.31
N LYS A 215 15.62 -8.71 9.04
CA LYS A 215 16.65 -8.80 10.11
C LYS A 215 16.73 -7.53 10.95
N GLN A 216 16.61 -6.34 10.36
CA GLN A 216 16.57 -5.08 11.10
C GLN A 216 15.30 -4.95 11.95
N ARG A 217 14.14 -5.37 11.42
CA ARG A 217 12.87 -5.43 12.18
C ARG A 217 12.97 -6.39 13.37
N LEU A 218 13.59 -7.56 13.17
CA LEU A 218 13.89 -8.51 14.25
C LEU A 218 14.81 -7.90 15.31
N GLY A 219 15.80 -7.10 14.90
CA GLY A 219 16.71 -6.37 15.79
C GLY A 219 16.05 -5.31 16.68
N ARG A 220 14.75 -5.07 16.53
CA ARG A 220 13.94 -4.22 17.43
C ARG A 220 13.49 -4.95 18.70
N LEU A 221 13.77 -6.24 18.78
CA LEU A 221 13.62 -7.07 19.97
C LEU A 221 14.96 -7.26 20.69
N GLY A 222 14.92 -7.73 21.93
CA GLY A 222 16.09 -8.38 22.54
C GLY A 222 17.18 -7.47 23.10
N ARG A 223 17.06 -6.13 23.05
CA ARG A 223 18.13 -5.25 23.61
C ARG A 223 17.99 -4.99 25.11
N THR A 224 16.77 -4.99 25.65
CA THR A 224 16.51 -4.76 27.09
C THR A 224 15.92 -5.98 27.80
N GLN A 225 15.23 -6.85 27.07
CA GLN A 225 14.63 -8.09 27.56
C GLN A 225 14.38 -9.07 26.42
N SER A 226 14.15 -10.35 26.73
CA SER A 226 13.70 -11.34 25.75
C SER A 226 12.43 -10.87 25.05
N GLY A 227 12.44 -10.87 23.72
CA GLY A 227 11.30 -10.45 22.90
C GLY A 227 10.84 -11.54 21.95
N GLU A 228 9.64 -11.38 21.38
CA GLU A 228 9.03 -12.34 20.46
C GLU A 228 8.66 -11.67 19.13
N TYR A 229 8.97 -12.36 18.04
CA TYR A 229 8.69 -11.90 16.68
C TYR A 229 7.59 -12.77 16.08
N TYR A 230 6.56 -12.14 15.51
CA TYR A 230 5.43 -12.79 14.88
C TYR A 230 5.30 -12.36 13.42
N SER A 231 5.50 -13.29 12.49
CA SER A 231 5.28 -13.09 11.06
C SER A 231 3.82 -13.31 10.67
N VAL A 232 3.20 -12.33 10.03
CA VAL A 232 1.85 -12.44 9.43
C VAL A 232 1.93 -12.89 7.96
N TYR A 233 3.01 -13.57 7.61
CA TYR A 233 3.32 -14.06 6.28
C TYR A 233 3.82 -15.51 6.33
N SER A 234 3.73 -16.22 5.21
CA SER A 234 4.12 -17.63 5.08
C SER A 234 5.37 -17.87 4.24
N PHE A 235 5.94 -16.83 3.61
CA PHE A 235 7.18 -16.97 2.85
C PHE A 235 8.39 -17.14 3.77
N LYS A 236 9.40 -17.86 3.31
CA LYS A 236 10.65 -18.03 4.05
C LYS A 236 11.56 -16.83 3.84
N VAL A 237 12.12 -16.33 4.93
CA VAL A 237 13.01 -15.16 4.92
C VAL A 237 14.29 -15.43 4.14
N ASP A 238 14.80 -16.67 4.17
CA ASP A 238 16.02 -17.06 3.45
C ASP A 238 15.87 -17.12 1.93
N ASP A 239 14.63 -17.19 1.43
CA ASP A 239 14.33 -17.15 -0.01
C ASP A 239 14.27 -15.70 -0.53
N LEU A 240 14.39 -14.69 0.36
CA LEU A 240 14.29 -13.28 -0.01
C LEU A 240 15.63 -12.75 -0.49
N LEU A 241 15.60 -12.05 -1.62
CA LEU A 241 16.77 -11.37 -2.17
C LEU A 241 17.18 -10.16 -1.31
N TYR A 242 18.44 -9.76 -1.44
CA TYR A 242 18.90 -8.47 -0.93
C TYR A 242 18.19 -7.32 -1.66
N PRO A 243 17.95 -6.18 -0.97
CA PRO A 243 17.23 -5.08 -1.59
C PRO A 243 18.06 -4.53 -2.74
N ASN A 244 17.42 -4.32 -3.89
CA ASN A 244 18.04 -3.58 -4.98
C ASN A 244 18.38 -2.17 -4.49
N PRO A 245 19.60 -1.68 -4.68
CA PRO A 245 19.96 -0.33 -4.24
C PRO A 245 19.03 0.71 -4.85
N GLN A 246 18.68 1.73 -4.06
CA GLN A 246 17.66 2.71 -4.44
C GLN A 246 17.98 3.43 -5.75
N ILE A 247 19.26 3.70 -6.03
CA ILE A 247 19.71 4.30 -7.30
C ILE A 247 19.31 3.46 -8.53
N CYS A 248 19.22 2.14 -8.41
CA CYS A 248 18.79 1.26 -9.50
C CYS A 248 17.28 1.31 -9.76
N GLN A 249 16.50 1.91 -8.86
CA GLN A 249 15.05 1.96 -8.88
C GLN A 249 14.51 3.40 -8.91
N SER A 250 15.38 4.42 -9.03
CA SER A 250 14.99 5.83 -8.95
C SER A 250 15.05 6.51 -10.31
N ASP A 251 14.39 7.66 -10.43
CA ASP A 251 14.64 8.58 -11.53
C ASP A 251 16.09 9.08 -11.47
N LEU A 252 16.81 8.91 -12.58
CA LEU A 252 18.22 9.23 -12.69
C LEU A 252 18.48 10.61 -13.30
N MET A 253 17.44 11.36 -13.71
CA MET A 253 17.57 12.63 -14.42
C MET A 253 18.40 13.66 -13.67
N ASN A 254 18.06 13.90 -12.40
CA ASN A 254 18.81 14.82 -11.55
C ASN A 254 20.24 14.34 -11.31
N ASN A 255 20.44 13.03 -11.13
CA ASN A 255 21.78 12.45 -10.95
C ASN A 255 22.66 12.69 -12.19
N GLU A 256 22.13 12.41 -13.38
CA GLU A 256 22.84 12.62 -14.65
C GLU A 256 23.18 14.10 -14.87
N PHE A 257 22.22 15.00 -14.64
CA PHE A 257 22.44 16.44 -14.77
C PHE A 257 23.52 16.94 -13.80
N SER A 258 23.40 16.59 -12.51
CA SER A 258 24.35 17.01 -11.48
C SER A 258 25.76 16.48 -11.74
N LEU A 259 25.89 15.23 -12.20
CA LEU A 259 27.20 14.66 -12.56
C LEU A 259 27.86 15.44 -13.69
N ARG A 260 27.11 15.80 -14.73
CA ARG A 260 27.64 16.60 -15.86
C ARG A 260 28.02 18.02 -15.47
N LYS A 261 27.33 18.60 -14.49
CA LYS A 261 27.63 19.93 -13.94
C LYS A 261 28.72 19.92 -12.87
N SER A 262 29.03 18.76 -12.31
CA SER A 262 30.12 18.61 -11.34
C SER A 262 31.50 18.86 -11.98
N PRO A 263 32.55 19.09 -11.18
CA PRO A 263 33.91 19.20 -11.68
C PRO A 263 34.40 17.99 -12.50
N LEU A 264 33.79 16.81 -12.32
CA LEU A 264 34.10 15.62 -13.11
C LEU A 264 33.69 15.77 -14.58
N GLN A 265 32.64 16.54 -14.86
CA GLN A 265 32.06 16.72 -16.20
C GLN A 265 31.77 15.39 -16.92
N LYS A 266 31.42 14.35 -16.15
CA LYS A 266 31.04 13.02 -16.63
C LYS A 266 29.58 12.73 -16.33
N GLY A 267 29.00 11.72 -16.98
CA GLY A 267 27.63 11.24 -16.72
C GLY A 267 27.60 9.89 -15.99
N LEU A 268 26.42 9.29 -15.95
CA LEU A 268 26.14 8.00 -15.32
C LEU A 268 26.90 6.84 -15.97
N ASP A 269 27.20 6.91 -17.28
CA ASP A 269 28.04 5.91 -17.95
C ASP A 269 29.43 5.79 -17.29
N TYR A 270 29.98 6.92 -16.84
CA TYR A 270 31.24 6.94 -16.11
C TYR A 270 31.04 6.46 -14.67
N MET A 271 29.99 6.91 -13.98
CA MET A 271 29.75 6.52 -12.58
C MET A 271 29.44 5.03 -12.41
N LYS A 272 28.81 4.40 -13.40
CA LYS A 272 28.42 2.99 -13.40
C LYS A 272 29.59 2.04 -13.13
N THR A 273 30.82 2.39 -13.48
CA THR A 273 32.01 1.56 -13.24
C THR A 273 32.43 1.52 -11.77
N PHE A 274 31.98 2.49 -10.96
CA PHE A 274 32.32 2.62 -9.54
C PHE A 274 31.18 2.22 -8.60
N LEU A 275 29.97 2.02 -9.13
CA LEU A 275 28.82 1.64 -8.32
C LEU A 275 28.88 0.15 -7.96
N PRO A 276 28.62 -0.22 -6.69
CA PRO A 276 28.55 -1.62 -6.27
C PRO A 276 27.39 -2.38 -6.95
N ALA A 277 26.35 -1.66 -7.38
CA ALA A 277 25.25 -2.20 -8.15
C ALA A 277 25.24 -1.64 -9.58
N LYS A 278 25.02 -2.53 -10.55
CA LYS A 278 25.06 -2.18 -11.96
C LYS A 278 23.75 -1.52 -12.37
N LEU A 279 23.81 -0.23 -12.71
CA LEU A 279 22.73 0.46 -13.41
C LEU A 279 22.53 -0.16 -14.80
N SER A 280 21.26 -0.36 -15.18
CA SER A 280 20.91 -0.86 -16.50
C SER A 280 21.29 0.17 -17.57
N GLN A 281 21.80 -0.29 -18.71
CA GLN A 281 22.15 0.64 -19.80
C GLN A 281 20.90 1.36 -20.33
N GLN A 282 19.78 0.63 -20.43
CA GLN A 282 18.50 1.18 -20.85
C GLN A 282 18.05 2.35 -19.97
N SER A 283 18.20 2.25 -18.65
CA SER A 283 17.85 3.34 -17.72
C SER A 283 18.71 4.58 -17.99
N ILE A 284 20.02 4.40 -18.15
CA ILE A 284 20.95 5.50 -18.42
C ILE A 284 20.62 6.17 -19.76
N ASP A 285 20.48 5.38 -20.82
CA ASP A 285 20.23 5.88 -22.17
C ASP A 285 18.90 6.66 -22.22
N THR A 286 17.85 6.12 -21.59
CA THR A 286 16.54 6.80 -21.51
C THR A 286 16.66 8.12 -20.76
N THR A 287 17.35 8.15 -19.63
CA THR A 287 17.58 9.38 -18.86
C THR A 287 18.33 10.43 -19.68
N ILE A 288 19.39 10.05 -20.39
CA ILE A 288 20.15 10.97 -21.26
C ILE A 288 19.26 11.52 -22.39
N GLN A 289 18.44 10.67 -23.01
CA GLN A 289 17.51 11.09 -24.04
C GLN A 289 16.47 12.09 -23.51
N GLN A 290 15.92 11.83 -22.32
CA GLN A 290 14.96 12.74 -21.69
C GLN A 290 15.58 14.09 -21.36
N LEU A 291 16.80 14.13 -20.81
CA LEU A 291 17.49 15.40 -20.55
C LEU A 291 17.72 16.21 -21.82
N LYS A 292 18.15 15.56 -22.91
CA LYS A 292 18.34 16.23 -24.21
C LYS A 292 17.05 16.84 -24.76
N GLN A 293 15.88 16.28 -24.42
CA GLN A 293 14.59 16.83 -24.84
C GLN A 293 14.20 18.09 -24.07
N LEU A 294 14.79 18.35 -22.90
CA LEU A 294 14.51 19.52 -22.07
C LEU A 294 15.31 20.78 -22.47
N GLY A 295 16.32 20.64 -23.34
CA GLY A 295 17.23 21.72 -23.76
C GLY A 295 18.46 21.84 -22.87
#